data_AF-A0A7K7J8E3-F1
#
_entry.id   AF-A0A7K7J8E3-F1
#
_cell.length_a   1.000
_cell.length_b   1.000
_cell.length_c   1.000
_cell.angle_alpha   90.00
_cell.angle_beta   90.00
_cell.angle_gamma   90.00
#
_symmetry.space_group_name_H-M   'P 1'
#
loop_
_entity.id
_entity.type
_entity.pdbx_description
1 polymer ?
#
loop_
_entity_poly.entity_id
_entity_poly.type
_entity_poly.pdbx_seq_one_letter_code
_entity_poly.pdbx_strand_id
1 'polypeptide(L)'
;SCSPAPMKLRDAPSSCPSLWRWLPCPPAELRLDLVLSSGQSFRWWESSPGAWTGVLGGRVWTLRQDGDRLWYTVYGDDDEHEGEEERDGCRAKAAKLNAAETDRILRDYFQLDVGLSALYHAWGAADPLFRKVANDFPGEAAPRSYKWGTLRHSTCSASPHSILPAGVRVLRQDPVECLFSFICTSNNHISRITAMIERLCQAFGRHLCCLDSRPFHAFPPLSALTGADAEARLRALGFGYRAKFVCGTARAIAEGLGPEGLCQLRTAPYAEARRVLCALPGVGAKVADCVCLLSLDKAEAVPVDTHVWHIARQRYGVALGGKSLTPRAYQEIGDFFRELWGPRAGWAQAV
;
A
#
# COMPACT_ATOMS: atom_id res chain seq x y z
N SER A 1 -17.97 -10.90 -28.68
CA SER A 1 -17.58 -10.89 -27.26
C SER A 1 -18.50 -9.94 -26.52
N CYS A 2 -19.55 -10.43 -25.86
CA CYS A 2 -20.32 -9.62 -24.92
C CYS A 2 -19.46 -9.46 -23.67
N SER A 3 -18.90 -8.26 -23.46
CA SER A 3 -18.39 -7.92 -22.14
C SER A 3 -19.57 -7.86 -21.17
N PRO A 4 -19.45 -8.36 -19.93
CA PRO A 4 -20.52 -8.24 -18.94
C PRO A 4 -20.91 -6.77 -18.79
N ALA A 5 -22.20 -6.51 -18.57
CA ALA A 5 -22.72 -5.16 -18.39
C ALA A 5 -21.94 -4.41 -17.31
N PRO A 6 -21.66 -3.11 -17.49
CA PRO A 6 -20.93 -2.33 -16.49
C PRO A 6 -21.74 -2.27 -15.18
N MET A 7 -21.09 -2.59 -14.06
CA MET A 7 -21.65 -2.37 -12.73
C MET A 7 -21.60 -0.88 -12.39
N LYS A 8 -22.56 -0.38 -11.61
CA LYS A 8 -22.51 1.00 -11.12
C LYS A 8 -21.50 1.15 -9.99
N LEU A 9 -20.71 2.21 -10.01
CA LEU A 9 -19.88 2.61 -8.88
C LEU A 9 -20.77 2.96 -7.67
N ARG A 10 -20.41 2.46 -6.49
CA ARG A 10 -21.09 2.69 -5.22
C ARG A 10 -20.24 3.65 -4.38
N ASP A 11 -20.67 4.91 -4.26
CA ASP A 11 -19.89 5.97 -3.59
C ASP A 11 -20.17 6.14 -2.09
N ALA A 12 -21.38 5.79 -1.65
CA ALA A 12 -21.79 5.96 -0.26
C ALA A 12 -22.79 4.87 0.18
N PRO A 13 -22.85 4.54 1.48
CA PRO A 13 -23.86 3.63 2.02
C PRO A 13 -25.29 4.06 1.72
N SER A 14 -25.56 5.38 1.69
CA SER A 14 -26.90 5.92 1.42
C SER A 14 -27.45 5.60 0.04
N SER A 15 -26.60 5.31 -0.96
CA SER A 15 -27.08 5.02 -2.32
C SER A 15 -27.57 3.58 -2.48
N CYS A 16 -26.97 2.60 -1.78
CA CYS A 16 -27.35 1.18 -1.82
C CYS A 16 -27.08 0.50 -0.47
N PRO A 17 -27.82 0.81 0.61
CA PRO A 17 -27.45 0.41 1.98
C PRO A 17 -27.26 -1.10 2.19
N SER A 18 -28.02 -1.94 1.50
CA SER A 18 -27.96 -3.41 1.61
C SER A 18 -26.64 -4.01 1.11
N LEU A 19 -25.87 -3.26 0.31
CA LEU A 19 -24.63 -3.70 -0.32
C LEU A 19 -23.38 -3.21 0.41
N TRP A 20 -23.57 -2.47 1.50
CA TRP A 20 -22.51 -1.96 2.34
C TRP A 20 -22.45 -2.69 3.67
N ARG A 21 -21.23 -2.90 4.14
CA ARG A 21 -20.91 -3.41 5.46
C ARG A 21 -19.98 -2.42 6.15
N TRP A 22 -19.77 -2.59 7.45
CA TRP A 22 -18.85 -1.76 8.18
C TRP A 22 -18.20 -2.53 9.32
N LEU A 23 -17.03 -2.07 9.74
CA LEU A 23 -16.34 -2.52 10.95
C LEU A 23 -15.98 -1.31 11.83
N PRO A 24 -15.93 -1.47 13.17
CA PRO A 24 -15.48 -0.41 14.06
C PRO A 24 -14.02 -0.05 13.76
N CYS A 25 -13.75 1.22 13.44
CA CYS A 25 -12.42 1.73 13.15
C CYS A 25 -12.39 3.25 13.36
N PRO A 26 -11.97 3.74 14.54
CA PRO A 26 -11.89 5.17 14.81
C PRO A 26 -10.83 5.84 13.93
N PRO A 27 -10.96 7.15 13.64
CA PRO A 27 -9.96 7.91 12.88
C PRO A 27 -8.56 7.88 13.51
N ALA A 28 -8.47 7.72 14.83
CA ALA A 28 -7.21 7.53 15.55
C ALA A 28 -6.48 6.23 15.17
N GLU A 29 -7.23 5.21 14.72
CA GLU A 29 -6.66 3.93 14.28
C GLU A 29 -6.43 3.88 12.78
N LEU A 30 -7.22 4.58 11.96
CA LEU A 30 -7.04 4.61 10.51
C LEU A 30 -7.56 5.92 9.92
N ARG A 31 -6.80 6.50 8.99
CA ARG A 31 -7.24 7.59 8.10
C ARG A 31 -6.97 7.20 6.66
N LEU A 32 -8.03 6.82 5.92
CA LEU A 32 -7.92 6.33 4.53
C LEU A 32 -7.22 7.35 3.62
N ASP A 33 -7.51 8.64 3.80
CA ASP A 33 -6.92 9.72 3.01
C ASP A 33 -5.41 9.83 3.20
N LEU A 34 -4.92 9.65 4.42
CA LEU A 34 -3.50 9.70 4.72
C LEU A 34 -2.79 8.39 4.32
N VAL A 35 -3.45 7.24 4.48
CA VAL A 35 -2.84 5.93 4.20
C VAL A 35 -2.85 5.61 2.70
N LEU A 36 -4.00 5.66 2.04
CA LEU A 36 -4.16 5.20 0.65
C LEU A 36 -3.53 6.14 -0.39
N SER A 37 -3.19 7.38 -0.01
CA SER A 37 -2.49 8.34 -0.86
C SER A 37 -0.98 8.46 -0.60
N SER A 38 -0.46 7.80 0.44
CA SER A 38 0.94 7.95 0.91
C SER A 38 2.00 7.24 0.06
N GLY A 39 1.61 6.54 -1.01
CA GLY A 39 2.53 5.76 -1.84
C GLY A 39 2.93 4.40 -1.25
N GLN A 40 2.22 3.94 -0.21
CA GLN A 40 2.32 2.56 0.27
C GLN A 40 1.72 1.55 -0.72
N SER A 41 0.57 1.89 -1.30
CA SER A 41 -0.09 1.15 -2.37
C SER A 41 -0.38 2.08 -3.55
N PHE A 42 -0.47 1.50 -4.75
CA PHE A 42 -0.77 2.22 -6.00
C PHE A 42 -2.05 1.71 -6.66
N ARG A 43 -2.89 1.01 -5.89
CA ARG A 43 -4.09 0.29 -6.35
C ARG A 43 -5.40 0.90 -5.88
N TRP A 44 -5.31 2.01 -5.15
CA TRP A 44 -6.44 2.78 -4.66
C TRP A 44 -6.45 4.15 -5.33
N TRP A 45 -7.65 4.64 -5.61
CA TRP A 45 -7.88 6.04 -5.92
C TRP A 45 -9.15 6.49 -5.24
N GLU A 46 -9.28 7.79 -5.10
CA GLU A 46 -10.49 8.37 -4.59
C GLU A 46 -11.52 8.54 -5.72
N SER A 47 -12.59 7.74 -5.68
CA SER A 47 -13.62 7.72 -6.73
C SER A 47 -14.65 8.84 -6.56
N SER A 48 -14.90 9.24 -5.31
CA SER A 48 -15.67 10.42 -4.93
C SER A 48 -15.16 10.93 -3.56
N PRO A 49 -15.49 12.16 -3.13
CA PRO A 49 -14.94 12.72 -1.88
C PRO A 49 -15.14 11.80 -0.66
N GLY A 50 -14.03 11.31 -0.11
CA GLY A 50 -13.96 10.38 1.02
C GLY A 50 -14.15 8.89 0.67
N ALA A 51 -14.46 8.56 -0.59
CA ALA A 51 -14.65 7.18 -1.05
C ALA A 51 -13.45 6.71 -1.88
N TRP A 52 -12.82 5.64 -1.41
CA TRP A 52 -11.62 5.05 -2.01
C TRP A 52 -11.96 3.74 -2.69
N THR A 53 -11.75 3.66 -4.00
CA THR A 53 -12.01 2.45 -4.78
C THR A 53 -10.70 1.85 -5.25
N GLY A 54 -10.59 0.53 -5.19
CA GLY A 54 -9.34 -0.16 -5.50
C GLY A 54 -9.47 -1.68 -5.59
N VAL A 55 -8.34 -2.34 -5.82
CA VAL A 55 -8.28 -3.81 -5.90
C VAL A 55 -7.53 -4.37 -4.71
N LEU A 56 -8.15 -5.32 -4.01
CA LEU A 56 -7.57 -6.04 -2.87
C LEU A 56 -8.03 -7.50 -2.92
N GLY A 57 -7.10 -8.45 -2.75
CA GLY A 57 -7.41 -9.88 -2.73
C GLY A 57 -8.08 -10.37 -4.04
N GLY A 58 -7.71 -9.78 -5.18
CA GLY A 58 -8.30 -10.12 -6.48
C GLY A 58 -9.75 -9.67 -6.66
N ARG A 59 -10.24 -8.74 -5.84
CA ARG A 59 -11.59 -8.17 -5.89
C ARG A 59 -11.55 -6.66 -5.92
N VAL A 60 -12.60 -6.04 -6.43
CA VAL A 60 -12.77 -4.59 -6.37
C VAL A 60 -13.53 -4.23 -5.10
N TRP A 61 -13.05 -3.19 -4.42
CA TRP A 61 -13.61 -2.68 -3.17
C TRP A 61 -13.85 -1.18 -3.30
N THR A 62 -14.89 -0.67 -2.66
CA THR A 62 -14.99 0.75 -2.30
C THR A 62 -15.04 0.86 -0.78
N LEU A 63 -14.21 1.75 -0.22
CA LEU A 63 -14.06 2.02 1.20
C LEU A 63 -14.43 3.46 1.50
N ARG A 64 -15.04 3.71 2.67
CA ARG A 64 -15.34 5.05 3.17
C ARG A 64 -15.21 5.07 4.69
N GLN A 65 -14.79 6.18 5.27
CA GLN A 65 -14.83 6.39 6.71
C GLN A 65 -15.90 7.42 7.08
N ASP A 66 -16.61 7.14 8.16
CA ASP A 66 -17.60 8.04 8.75
C ASP A 66 -17.66 7.80 10.27
N GLY A 67 -17.22 8.79 11.04
CA GLY A 67 -16.99 8.65 12.49
C GLY A 67 -16.10 7.45 12.81
N ASP A 68 -16.53 6.61 13.74
CA ASP A 68 -15.78 5.42 14.18
C ASP A 68 -16.02 4.17 13.31
N ARG A 69 -16.44 4.35 12.06
CA ARG A 69 -16.78 3.23 11.16
C ARG A 69 -15.98 3.28 9.88
N LEU A 70 -15.36 2.16 9.54
CA LEU A 70 -14.88 1.88 8.20
C LEU A 70 -15.98 1.14 7.44
N TRP A 71 -16.64 1.85 6.53
CA TRP A 71 -17.61 1.31 5.60
C TRP A 71 -16.92 0.72 4.38
N TYR A 72 -17.46 -0.39 3.87
CA TYR A 72 -16.95 -1.03 2.67
C TYR A 72 -18.05 -1.73 1.85
N THR A 73 -17.79 -1.88 0.56
CA THR A 73 -18.56 -2.72 -0.37
C THR A 73 -17.61 -3.45 -1.32
N VAL A 74 -17.99 -4.64 -1.76
CA VAL A 74 -17.18 -5.52 -2.63
C VAL A 74 -17.98 -5.81 -3.89
N TYR A 75 -17.35 -5.68 -5.06
CA TYR A 75 -18.01 -5.91 -6.34
C TYR A 75 -17.78 -7.36 -6.82
N GLY A 76 -18.81 -7.95 -7.43
CA GLY A 76 -18.80 -9.32 -7.93
C GLY A 76 -19.37 -10.38 -6.97
N ASP A 77 -19.81 -10.00 -5.76
CA ASP A 77 -20.52 -10.89 -4.82
C ASP A 77 -22.05 -10.89 -5.01
N ASP A 78 -22.59 -9.97 -5.81
CA ASP A 78 -24.04 -9.66 -5.89
C ASP A 78 -24.70 -9.95 -7.25
N ASP A 79 -23.95 -10.29 -8.30
CA ASP A 79 -24.55 -10.46 -9.64
C ASP A 79 -25.01 -11.91 -9.86
N GLU A 80 -26.26 -12.16 -9.50
CA GLU A 80 -27.13 -13.12 -10.20
C GLU A 80 -27.40 -12.57 -11.60
N HIS A 81 -26.66 -13.07 -12.59
CA HIS A 81 -27.21 -13.23 -13.92
C HIS A 81 -27.43 -14.72 -14.12
N GLU A 82 -28.66 -15.16 -13.86
CA GLU A 82 -29.21 -16.35 -14.49
C GLU A 82 -29.17 -16.13 -16.00
N GLY A 83 -28.36 -16.90 -16.71
CA GLY A 83 -28.39 -16.94 -18.18
C GLY A 83 -27.12 -16.48 -18.88
N GLU A 84 -25.98 -17.12 -18.65
CA GLU A 84 -24.96 -17.27 -19.69
C GLU A 84 -24.44 -18.71 -19.65
N GLU A 85 -24.83 -19.50 -20.66
CA GLU A 85 -24.32 -20.85 -20.90
C GLU A 85 -22.79 -20.79 -21.05
N GLU A 86 -22.11 -21.74 -20.39
CA GLU A 86 -20.68 -21.98 -20.53
C GLU A 86 -20.32 -22.19 -22.01
N ARG A 87 -19.69 -21.17 -22.60
CA ARG A 87 -18.77 -21.39 -23.73
C ARG A 87 -17.42 -20.81 -23.36
N ASP A 88 -16.47 -21.74 -23.31
CA ASP A 88 -15.03 -21.61 -23.10
C ASP A 88 -14.53 -21.77 -21.64
N GLY A 89 -14.00 -22.98 -21.38
CA GLY A 89 -13.73 -23.55 -20.06
C GLY A 89 -12.48 -23.03 -19.36
N CYS A 90 -12.39 -21.73 -19.08
CA CYS A 90 -11.28 -21.18 -18.29
C CYS A 90 -11.64 -20.03 -17.32
N ARG A 91 -12.93 -19.82 -17.03
CA ARG A 91 -13.36 -18.75 -16.11
C ARG A 91 -13.83 -19.32 -14.77
N ALA A 92 -12.91 -19.65 -13.88
CA ALA A 92 -13.27 -19.91 -12.48
C ALA A 92 -13.92 -18.64 -11.89
N LYS A 93 -15.22 -18.67 -11.61
CA LYS A 93 -15.93 -17.59 -10.89
C LYS A 93 -15.35 -17.53 -9.47
N ALA A 94 -14.96 -16.33 -9.02
CA ALA A 94 -14.47 -16.17 -7.65
C ALA A 94 -15.61 -16.51 -6.67
N ALA A 95 -15.34 -17.36 -5.66
CA ALA A 95 -16.35 -17.75 -4.67
C ALA A 95 -16.93 -16.51 -3.95
N LYS A 96 -18.22 -16.51 -3.61
CA LYS A 96 -18.82 -15.39 -2.87
C LYS A 96 -18.22 -15.29 -1.47
N LEU A 97 -17.78 -14.10 -1.05
CA LEU A 97 -17.25 -13.91 0.31
C LEU A 97 -18.37 -13.58 1.31
N ASN A 98 -18.34 -14.23 2.47
CA ASN A 98 -19.20 -13.87 3.58
C ASN A 98 -18.63 -12.68 4.39
N ALA A 99 -19.42 -12.15 5.34
CA ALA A 99 -19.04 -10.99 6.14
C ALA A 99 -17.77 -11.20 6.97
N ALA A 100 -17.59 -12.39 7.55
CA ALA A 100 -16.42 -12.69 8.35
C ALA A 100 -15.13 -12.75 7.50
N GLU A 101 -15.23 -13.22 6.26
CA GLU A 101 -14.11 -13.26 5.32
C GLU A 101 -13.73 -11.86 4.86
N THR A 102 -14.71 -11.02 4.48
CA THR A 102 -14.44 -9.63 4.08
C THR A 102 -13.85 -8.82 5.23
N ASP A 103 -14.36 -9.00 6.45
CA ASP A 103 -13.81 -8.37 7.66
C ASP A 103 -12.37 -8.82 7.92
N ARG A 104 -12.07 -10.12 7.81
CA ARG A 104 -10.72 -10.66 8.01
C ARG A 104 -9.73 -10.07 7.01
N ILE A 105 -10.13 -9.94 5.74
CA ILE A 105 -9.27 -9.36 4.69
C ILE A 105 -8.93 -7.91 5.01
N LEU A 106 -9.91 -7.08 5.39
CA LEU A 106 -9.65 -5.67 5.71
C LEU A 106 -8.85 -5.51 7.01
N ARG A 107 -9.16 -6.31 8.04
CA ARG A 107 -8.39 -6.30 9.30
C ARG A 107 -6.94 -6.69 9.08
N ASP A 108 -6.67 -7.68 8.24
CA ASP A 108 -5.30 -8.09 7.87
C ASP A 108 -4.61 -6.99 7.05
N TYR A 109 -5.26 -6.49 6.01
CA TYR A 109 -4.68 -5.49 5.09
C TYR A 109 -4.31 -4.19 5.78
N PHE A 110 -5.17 -3.68 6.67
CA PHE A 110 -4.90 -2.49 7.48
C PHE A 110 -4.22 -2.81 8.82
N GLN A 111 -3.98 -4.09 9.13
CA GLN A 111 -3.37 -4.56 10.38
C GLN A 111 -4.08 -4.06 11.65
N LEU A 112 -5.41 -4.06 11.64
CA LEU A 112 -6.27 -3.42 12.65
C LEU A 112 -6.17 -4.04 14.06
N ASP A 113 -5.53 -5.19 14.20
CA ASP A 113 -5.30 -5.85 15.50
C ASP A 113 -4.12 -5.22 16.27
N VAL A 114 -3.31 -4.38 15.63
CA VAL A 114 -2.20 -3.65 16.28
C VAL A 114 -2.74 -2.35 16.85
N GLY A 115 -2.70 -2.10 18.17
CA GLY A 115 -3.18 -0.82 18.72
C GLY A 115 -2.29 0.38 18.32
N LEU A 116 -2.74 1.22 17.37
CA LEU A 116 -1.93 2.32 16.82
C LEU A 116 -1.71 3.41 17.87
N SER A 117 -2.72 3.70 18.69
CA SER A 117 -2.61 4.71 19.74
C SER A 117 -1.42 4.45 20.68
N ALA A 118 -1.23 3.20 21.12
CA ALA A 118 -0.11 2.84 22.00
C ALA A 118 1.26 3.08 21.34
N LEU A 119 1.36 2.84 20.03
CA LEU A 119 2.59 3.09 19.28
C LEU A 119 2.90 4.58 19.16
N TYR A 120 1.90 5.41 18.85
CA TYR A 120 2.06 6.86 18.82
C TYR A 120 2.55 7.40 20.17
N HIS A 121 1.99 6.93 21.28
CA HIS A 121 2.47 7.31 22.62
C HIS A 121 3.94 6.92 22.85
N ALA A 122 4.33 5.70 22.47
CA ALA A 122 5.71 5.23 22.62
C ALA A 122 6.70 6.05 21.76
N TRP A 123 6.39 6.25 20.48
CA TRP A 123 7.24 7.03 19.57
C TRP A 123 7.30 8.51 19.95
N GLY A 124 6.16 9.10 20.33
CA GLY A 124 6.11 10.47 20.81
C GLY A 124 6.87 10.66 22.12
N ALA A 125 6.96 9.64 22.98
CA ALA A 125 7.78 9.67 24.19
C ALA A 125 9.29 9.63 23.86
N ALA A 126 9.69 8.79 22.90
CA ALA A 126 11.07 8.64 22.47
C ALA A 126 11.57 9.81 21.60
N ASP A 127 10.67 10.44 20.83
CA ASP A 127 11.01 11.44 19.82
C ASP A 127 10.08 12.67 19.87
N PRO A 128 10.57 13.80 20.42
CA PRO A 128 9.82 15.06 20.46
C PRO A 128 9.42 15.59 19.08
N LEU A 129 10.21 15.31 18.03
CA LEU A 129 9.87 15.71 16.68
C LEU A 129 8.71 14.88 16.14
N PHE A 130 8.75 13.56 16.32
CA PHE A 130 7.61 12.70 16.00
C PHE A 130 6.33 13.17 16.70
N ARG A 131 6.40 13.46 18.01
CA ARG A 131 5.26 13.97 18.79
C ARG A 131 4.67 15.24 18.17
N LYS A 132 5.53 16.17 17.77
CA LYS A 132 5.10 17.42 17.12
C LYS A 132 4.41 17.13 15.79
N VAL A 133 5.04 16.32 14.92
CA VAL A 133 4.49 15.98 13.60
C VAL A 133 3.14 15.27 13.73
N ALA A 134 3.02 14.30 14.64
CA ALA A 134 1.79 13.57 14.90
C ALA A 134 0.62 14.51 15.29
N ASN A 135 0.88 15.53 16.11
CA ASN A 135 -0.12 16.50 16.53
C ASN A 135 -0.46 17.54 15.45
N ASP A 136 0.45 17.79 14.52
CA ASP A 136 0.28 18.75 13.42
C ASP A 136 -0.49 18.15 12.22
N PHE A 137 -0.80 16.85 12.22
CA PHE A 137 -1.62 16.24 11.16
C PHE A 137 -3.00 16.90 11.11
N PRO A 138 -3.45 17.36 9.93
CA PRO A 138 -4.76 17.95 9.81
C PRO A 138 -5.86 16.97 10.22
N GLY A 139 -6.69 17.39 11.18
CA GLY A 139 -7.98 16.75 11.46
C GLY A 139 -8.88 16.75 10.23
N GLU A 140 -9.98 16.01 10.28
CA GLU A 140 -10.91 15.70 9.16
C GLU A 140 -11.44 16.91 8.34
N ALA A 141 -11.16 18.15 8.76
CA ALA A 141 -11.69 19.38 8.17
C ALA A 141 -10.67 20.24 7.38
N ALA A 142 -9.47 19.76 7.06
CA ALA A 142 -8.53 20.56 6.26
C ALA A 142 -8.77 20.41 4.74
N PRO A 143 -9.13 21.48 3.99
CA PRO A 143 -9.22 21.42 2.53
C PRO A 143 -7.92 20.99 1.84
N ARG A 144 -8.03 20.25 0.74
CA ARG A 144 -6.91 19.64 -0.02
C ARG A 144 -5.84 20.61 -0.56
N SER A 145 -6.07 21.91 -0.47
CA SER A 145 -5.11 22.95 -0.85
C SER A 145 -4.12 23.31 0.26
N TYR A 146 -4.14 22.62 1.40
CA TYR A 146 -3.18 22.86 2.49
C TYR A 146 -1.74 22.55 2.04
N LYS A 147 -1.00 23.63 1.75
CA LYS A 147 0.46 23.60 1.62
C LYS A 147 1.06 23.54 3.02
N TRP A 148 1.99 22.60 3.22
CA TRP A 148 2.83 22.52 4.42
C TRP A 148 3.53 23.88 4.65
N GLY A 149 3.11 24.63 5.69
CA GLY A 149 3.70 25.95 6.00
C GLY A 149 2.74 27.02 6.53
N THR A 150 1.42 26.84 6.46
CA THR A 150 0.46 27.84 6.97
C THR A 150 -0.20 27.36 8.26
N LEU A 151 0.52 27.48 9.38
CA LEU A 151 0.01 27.19 10.72
C LEU A 151 -1.13 28.17 11.07
N ARG A 152 -2.37 27.67 11.21
CA ARG A 152 -3.36 28.30 12.09
C ARG A 152 -3.34 27.55 13.41
N HIS A 153 -3.12 28.26 14.50
CA HIS A 153 -3.24 27.72 15.84
C HIS A 153 -4.71 27.37 16.08
N SER A 154 -5.06 26.09 15.94
CA SER A 154 -6.31 25.59 16.51
C SER A 154 -6.05 25.35 17.99
N THR A 155 -6.62 26.20 18.84
CA THR A 155 -6.57 26.07 20.30
C THR A 155 -7.48 24.93 20.74
N CYS A 156 -7.05 23.69 20.54
CA CYS A 156 -7.61 22.56 21.26
C CYS A 156 -6.78 22.38 22.53
N SER A 157 -7.40 22.52 23.71
CA SER A 157 -6.74 22.38 25.01
C SER A 157 -6.42 20.90 25.31
N ALA A 158 -5.59 20.30 24.48
CA ALA A 158 -5.01 19.00 24.74
C ALA A 158 -3.95 19.17 25.84
N SER A 159 -3.94 18.28 26.82
CA SER A 159 -2.91 18.24 27.87
C SER A 159 -1.52 18.25 27.21
N PRO A 160 -0.50 18.93 27.78
CA PRO A 160 0.86 18.94 27.22
C PRO A 160 1.51 17.54 27.09
N HIS A 161 0.85 16.50 27.61
CA HIS A 161 1.26 15.10 27.51
C HIS A 161 0.42 14.24 26.55
N SER A 162 -0.66 14.73 25.95
CA SER A 162 -1.50 13.94 25.04
C SER A 162 -1.01 14.03 23.59
N ILE A 163 -0.76 12.88 22.96
CA ILE A 163 -0.56 12.76 21.51
C ILE A 163 -1.86 12.28 20.87
N LEU A 164 -2.26 12.91 19.76
CA LEU A 164 -3.42 12.47 18.98
C LEU A 164 -2.93 11.60 17.81
N PRO A 165 -3.30 10.30 17.76
CA PRO A 165 -2.93 9.46 16.64
C PRO A 165 -3.54 9.99 15.34
N ALA A 166 -2.71 10.20 14.33
CA ALA A 166 -3.14 10.69 13.02
C ALA A 166 -3.82 9.61 12.15
N GLY A 167 -3.91 8.36 12.62
CA GLY A 167 -4.48 7.25 11.87
C GLY A 167 -3.62 6.75 10.70
N VAL A 168 -2.34 7.11 10.65
CA VAL A 168 -1.43 6.64 9.60
C VAL A 168 -0.92 5.24 9.96
N ARG A 169 -1.30 4.26 9.13
CA ARG A 169 -0.94 2.85 9.27
C ARG A 169 -0.05 2.37 8.15
N VAL A 170 0.66 1.27 8.42
CA VAL A 170 1.36 0.50 7.40
C VAL A 170 0.46 -0.61 6.87
N LEU A 171 0.26 -0.64 5.54
CA LEU A 171 -0.51 -1.68 4.87
C LEU A 171 0.24 -3.02 4.86
N ARG A 172 -0.52 -4.13 4.89
CA ARG A 172 0.00 -5.49 4.72
C ARG A 172 -0.41 -6.04 3.35
N GLN A 173 0.42 -5.76 2.36
CA GLN A 173 0.16 -6.09 0.96
C GLN A 173 0.51 -7.54 0.61
N ASP A 174 0.00 -7.99 -0.53
CA ASP A 174 0.46 -9.20 -1.19
C ASP A 174 1.94 -9.04 -1.60
N PRO A 175 2.85 -10.00 -1.28
CA PRO A 175 4.27 -9.88 -1.57
C PRO A 175 4.61 -9.73 -3.06
N VAL A 176 3.87 -10.38 -3.95
CA VAL A 176 4.09 -10.28 -5.40
C VAL A 176 3.70 -8.89 -5.88
N GLU A 177 2.48 -8.46 -5.58
CA GLU A 177 1.99 -7.11 -5.93
C GLU A 177 2.91 -6.02 -5.37
N CYS A 178 3.32 -6.14 -4.10
CA CYS A 178 4.21 -5.18 -3.45
C CYS A 178 5.57 -5.13 -4.16
N LEU A 179 6.22 -6.26 -4.38
CA LEU A 179 7.55 -6.32 -4.99
C LEU A 179 7.57 -5.69 -6.39
N PHE A 180 6.68 -6.12 -7.28
CA PHE A 180 6.64 -5.59 -8.65
C PHE A 180 6.19 -4.14 -8.71
N SER A 181 5.33 -3.71 -7.78
CA SER A 181 5.00 -2.29 -7.63
C SER A 181 6.21 -1.46 -7.23
N PHE A 182 6.99 -1.91 -6.24
CA PHE A 182 8.14 -1.16 -5.74
C PHE A 182 9.34 -1.16 -6.69
N ILE A 183 9.52 -2.18 -7.53
CA ILE A 183 10.45 -2.13 -8.68
C ILE A 183 10.12 -0.94 -9.60
N CYS A 184 8.85 -0.55 -9.71
CA CYS A 184 8.43 0.59 -10.53
C CYS A 184 8.72 1.97 -9.89
N THR A 185 9.08 2.02 -8.61
CA THR A 185 9.21 3.28 -7.84
C THR A 185 10.58 3.94 -7.95
N SER A 186 11.64 3.18 -8.29
CA SER A 186 13.02 3.68 -8.29
C SER A 186 13.18 4.85 -9.27
N ASN A 187 13.59 6.06 -8.82
CA ASN A 187 13.71 7.26 -9.68
C ASN A 187 12.40 7.56 -10.46
N ASN A 188 11.29 7.70 -9.73
CA ASN A 188 9.96 7.91 -10.27
C ASN A 188 9.10 8.74 -9.28
N HIS A 189 7.90 9.16 -9.68
CA HIS A 189 6.95 9.88 -8.81
C HIS A 189 5.59 9.19 -8.78
N ILE A 190 4.84 9.38 -7.68
CA ILE A 190 3.63 8.61 -7.34
C ILE A 190 2.64 8.54 -8.52
N SER A 191 2.29 9.68 -9.13
CA SER A 191 1.31 9.70 -10.24
C SER A 191 1.72 8.86 -11.45
N ARG A 192 3.02 8.84 -11.81
CA ARG A 192 3.52 8.01 -12.90
C ARG A 192 3.60 6.54 -12.49
N ILE A 193 3.96 6.24 -11.25
CA ILE A 193 3.98 4.88 -10.71
C ILE A 193 2.56 4.29 -10.78
N THR A 194 1.56 5.00 -10.25
CA THR A 194 0.15 4.58 -10.28
C THR A 194 -0.29 4.26 -11.71
N ALA A 195 -0.06 5.15 -12.67
CA ALA A 195 -0.41 4.91 -14.07
C ALA A 195 0.35 3.72 -14.70
N MET A 196 1.60 3.47 -14.30
CA MET A 196 2.36 2.30 -14.73
C MET A 196 1.74 1.00 -14.19
N ILE A 197 1.38 0.97 -12.91
CA ILE A 197 0.77 -0.21 -12.28
C ILE A 197 -0.62 -0.49 -12.85
N GLU A 198 -1.40 0.54 -13.16
CA GLU A 198 -2.68 0.38 -13.87
C GLU A 198 -2.49 -0.27 -15.25
N ARG A 199 -1.55 0.24 -16.06
CA ARG A 199 -1.23 -0.34 -17.38
C ARG A 199 -0.71 -1.77 -17.29
N LEU A 200 0.10 -2.08 -16.26
CA LEU A 200 0.57 -3.44 -15.99
C LEU A 200 -0.59 -4.39 -15.73
N CYS A 201 -1.49 -4.02 -14.81
CA CYS A 201 -2.66 -4.84 -14.48
C CYS A 201 -3.60 -4.98 -15.67
N GLN A 202 -3.82 -3.92 -16.45
CA GLN A 202 -4.68 -3.99 -17.63
C GLN A 202 -4.10 -4.90 -18.73
N ALA A 203 -2.79 -4.90 -18.94
CA ALA A 203 -2.16 -5.68 -20.00
C ALA A 203 -1.91 -7.14 -19.63
N PHE A 204 -1.63 -7.44 -18.37
CA PHE A 204 -1.19 -8.76 -17.92
C PHE A 204 -2.06 -9.38 -16.82
N GLY A 205 -3.00 -8.62 -16.27
CA GLY A 205 -3.92 -9.06 -15.23
C GLY A 205 -5.24 -9.54 -15.79
N ARG A 206 -5.90 -10.44 -15.06
CA ARG A 206 -7.26 -10.89 -15.38
C ARG A 206 -8.25 -9.76 -15.15
N HIS A 207 -9.14 -9.50 -16.11
CA HIS A 207 -10.26 -8.57 -15.94
C HIS A 207 -11.18 -9.04 -14.79
N LEU A 208 -11.47 -8.13 -13.86
CA LEU A 208 -12.36 -8.36 -12.72
C LEU A 208 -13.77 -7.89 -13.06
N CYS A 209 -13.91 -6.59 -13.33
CA CYS A 209 -15.17 -5.96 -13.70
C CYS A 209 -14.96 -4.57 -14.30
N CYS A 210 -16.03 -3.97 -14.80
CA CYS A 210 -16.09 -2.57 -15.18
C CYS A 210 -17.03 -1.85 -14.22
N LEU A 211 -16.55 -0.80 -13.53
CA LEU A 211 -17.41 0.09 -12.76
C LEU A 211 -17.62 1.37 -13.57
N ASP A 212 -18.88 1.64 -13.92
CA ASP A 212 -19.28 2.63 -14.93
C ASP A 212 -18.49 2.40 -16.24
N SER A 213 -17.51 3.25 -16.54
CA SER A 213 -16.65 3.14 -17.73
C SER A 213 -15.21 2.71 -17.42
N ARG A 214 -14.89 2.47 -16.14
CA ARG A 214 -13.51 2.16 -15.71
C ARG A 214 -13.32 0.66 -15.52
N PRO A 215 -12.41 0.02 -16.29
CA PRO A 215 -12.12 -1.39 -16.14
C PRO A 215 -11.15 -1.65 -14.97
N PHE A 216 -11.37 -2.73 -14.25
CA PHE A 216 -10.54 -3.20 -13.15
C PHE A 216 -9.96 -4.57 -13.49
N HIS A 217 -8.68 -4.74 -13.16
CA HIS A 217 -7.95 -5.97 -13.40
C HIS A 217 -7.24 -6.39 -12.12
N ALA A 218 -7.09 -7.70 -11.92
CA ALA A 218 -6.24 -8.24 -10.88
C ALA A 218 -4.77 -7.86 -11.14
N PHE A 219 -3.92 -7.95 -10.10
CA PHE A 219 -2.49 -7.92 -10.33
C PHE A 219 -2.06 -9.14 -11.16
N PRO A 220 -1.08 -9.00 -12.09
CA PRO A 220 -0.67 -10.12 -12.92
C PRO A 220 -0.07 -11.28 -12.10
N PRO A 221 -0.39 -12.54 -12.43
CA PRO A 221 0.35 -13.67 -11.89
C PRO A 221 1.79 -13.67 -12.43
N LEU A 222 2.74 -14.29 -11.70
CA LEU A 222 4.14 -14.37 -12.13
C LEU A 222 4.30 -14.91 -13.56
N SER A 223 3.53 -15.95 -13.90
CA SER A 223 3.56 -16.58 -15.23
C SER A 223 3.23 -15.62 -16.38
N ALA A 224 2.43 -14.59 -16.13
CA ALA A 224 2.13 -13.57 -17.15
C ALA A 224 3.33 -12.65 -17.43
N LEU A 225 4.29 -12.56 -16.50
CA LEU A 225 5.46 -11.68 -16.57
C LEU A 225 6.73 -12.41 -17.05
N THR A 226 6.70 -13.74 -17.13
CA THR A 226 7.82 -14.56 -17.62
C THR A 226 7.77 -14.83 -19.13
N GLY A 227 6.67 -14.49 -19.81
CA GLY A 227 6.48 -14.70 -21.24
C GLY A 227 7.56 -14.04 -22.12
N ALA A 228 7.84 -14.65 -23.27
CA ALA A 228 8.90 -14.19 -24.18
C ALA A 228 8.67 -12.75 -24.71
N ASP A 229 7.41 -12.36 -24.88
CA ASP A 229 6.99 -11.03 -25.35
C ASP A 229 6.76 -10.01 -24.21
N ALA A 230 6.78 -10.45 -22.94
CA ALA A 230 6.40 -9.63 -21.80
C ALA A 230 7.27 -8.37 -21.67
N GLU A 231 8.60 -8.49 -21.83
CA GLU A 231 9.49 -7.34 -21.72
C GLU A 231 9.22 -6.31 -22.83
N ALA A 232 9.01 -6.76 -24.07
CA ALA A 232 8.71 -5.88 -25.21
C ALA A 232 7.39 -5.13 -24.99
N ARG A 233 6.36 -5.83 -24.51
CA ARG A 233 5.06 -5.23 -24.17
C ARG A 233 5.18 -4.22 -23.02
N LEU A 234 5.94 -4.52 -21.96
CA LEU A 234 6.19 -3.56 -20.88
C LEU A 234 6.92 -2.31 -21.36
N ARG A 235 7.90 -2.45 -22.27
CA ARG A 235 8.58 -1.31 -22.90
C ARG A 235 7.60 -0.44 -23.68
N ALA A 236 6.71 -1.04 -24.48
CA ALA A 236 5.66 -0.33 -25.20
C ALA A 236 4.69 0.41 -24.25
N LEU A 237 4.46 -0.11 -23.04
CA LEU A 237 3.65 0.52 -21.99
C LEU A 237 4.39 1.60 -21.17
N GLY A 238 5.63 1.93 -21.54
CA GLY A 238 6.40 3.03 -20.95
C GLY A 238 7.18 2.67 -19.68
N PHE A 239 7.45 1.37 -19.43
CA PHE A 239 8.27 0.93 -18.29
C PHE A 239 9.75 1.29 -18.43
N GLY A 240 10.22 1.54 -19.65
CA GLY A 240 11.63 1.84 -19.94
C GLY A 240 12.55 0.71 -19.48
N TYR A 241 13.66 1.05 -18.82
CA TYR A 241 14.61 0.07 -18.32
C TYR A 241 14.02 -0.89 -17.28
N ARG A 242 12.94 -0.51 -16.58
CA ARG A 242 12.31 -1.33 -15.54
C ARG A 242 11.61 -2.56 -16.10
N ALA A 243 11.26 -2.55 -17.39
CA ALA A 243 10.72 -3.74 -18.06
C ALA A 243 11.64 -4.95 -17.91
N LYS A 244 12.96 -4.74 -18.05
CA LYS A 244 13.98 -5.77 -17.83
C LYS A 244 13.99 -6.28 -16.38
N PHE A 245 13.82 -5.38 -15.40
CA PHE A 245 13.79 -5.74 -13.98
C PHE A 245 12.53 -6.50 -13.59
N VAL A 246 11.37 -6.09 -14.11
CA VAL A 246 10.10 -6.81 -13.91
C VAL A 246 10.20 -8.22 -14.47
N CYS A 247 10.55 -8.38 -15.75
CA CYS A 247 10.63 -9.72 -16.34
C CYS A 247 11.79 -10.55 -15.75
N GLY A 248 12.94 -9.94 -15.47
CA GLY A 248 14.07 -10.61 -14.84
C GLY A 248 13.76 -11.11 -13.43
N THR A 249 13.08 -10.29 -12.62
CA THR A 249 12.63 -10.69 -11.28
C THR A 249 11.57 -11.77 -11.33
N ALA A 250 10.60 -11.68 -12.24
CA ALA A 250 9.59 -12.73 -12.43
C ALA A 250 10.22 -14.09 -12.77
N ARG A 251 11.20 -14.12 -13.68
CA ARG A 251 11.95 -15.34 -14.02
C ARG A 251 12.76 -15.87 -12.84
N ALA A 252 13.51 -15.00 -12.15
CA ALA A 252 14.31 -15.39 -11.00
C ALA A 252 13.47 -15.98 -9.85
N ILE A 253 12.26 -15.45 -9.62
CA ILE A 253 11.33 -16.01 -8.64
C ILE A 253 10.78 -17.35 -9.13
N ALA A 254 10.33 -17.42 -10.38
CA ALA A 254 9.76 -18.65 -10.95
C ALA A 254 10.74 -19.82 -10.98
N GLU A 255 12.02 -19.55 -11.23
CA GLU A 255 13.11 -20.54 -11.23
C GLU A 255 13.63 -20.87 -9.82
N GLY A 256 13.42 -19.95 -8.86
CA GLY A 256 13.92 -20.06 -7.50
C GLY A 256 12.83 -20.46 -6.51
N LEU A 257 12.47 -19.51 -5.64
CA LEU A 257 11.62 -19.75 -4.47
C LEU A 257 10.10 -19.81 -4.79
N GLY A 258 9.69 -19.45 -6.00
CA GLY A 258 8.28 -19.39 -6.39
C GLY A 258 7.49 -18.28 -5.68
N PRO A 259 6.21 -18.05 -6.05
CA PRO A 259 5.36 -17.09 -5.36
C PRO A 259 5.12 -17.46 -3.88
N GLU A 260 5.00 -18.76 -3.57
CA GLU A 260 4.82 -19.24 -2.21
C GLU A 260 6.05 -18.95 -1.35
N GLY A 261 7.25 -19.08 -1.90
CA GLY A 261 8.48 -18.73 -1.18
C GLY A 261 8.55 -17.24 -0.81
N LEU A 262 7.98 -16.34 -1.63
CA LEU A 262 7.93 -14.91 -1.29
C LEU A 262 7.05 -14.70 -0.07
N CYS A 263 5.90 -15.39 -0.02
CA CYS A 263 5.03 -15.38 1.15
C CYS A 263 5.72 -15.96 2.38
N GLN A 264 6.54 -17.00 2.23
CA GLN A 264 7.30 -17.60 3.34
C GLN A 264 8.34 -16.65 3.95
N LEU A 265 8.82 -15.63 3.22
CA LEU A 265 9.71 -14.61 3.80
C LEU A 265 9.05 -13.80 4.94
N ARG A 266 7.72 -13.86 5.08
CA ARG A 266 7.01 -13.32 6.26
C ARG A 266 7.48 -13.94 7.57
N THR A 267 7.90 -15.21 7.59
CA THR A 267 8.40 -15.88 8.80
C THR A 267 9.92 -15.83 8.95
N ALA A 268 10.65 -15.49 7.88
CA ALA A 268 12.10 -15.34 7.91
C ALA A 268 12.56 -14.13 8.75
N PRO A 269 13.79 -14.12 9.31
CA PRO A 269 14.35 -12.92 9.92
C PRO A 269 14.47 -11.76 8.90
N TYR A 270 14.33 -10.52 9.37
CA TYR A 270 14.41 -9.32 8.50
C TYR A 270 15.68 -9.28 7.64
N ALA A 271 16.85 -9.53 8.24
CA ALA A 271 18.12 -9.53 7.51
C ALA A 271 18.14 -10.55 6.37
N GLU A 272 17.54 -11.73 6.57
CA GLU A 272 17.47 -12.79 5.57
C GLU A 272 16.48 -12.44 4.45
N ALA A 273 15.27 -12.00 4.81
CA ALA A 273 14.29 -11.54 3.83
C ALA A 273 14.85 -10.44 2.93
N ARG A 274 15.52 -9.44 3.53
CA ARG A 274 16.17 -8.35 2.81
C ARG A 274 17.29 -8.85 1.89
N ARG A 275 18.13 -9.78 2.36
CA ARG A 275 19.22 -10.37 1.57
C ARG A 275 18.68 -11.11 0.34
N VAL A 276 17.64 -11.92 0.51
CA VAL A 276 16.97 -12.64 -0.57
C VAL A 276 16.39 -11.67 -1.60
N LEU A 277 15.68 -10.64 -1.14
CA LEU A 277 15.10 -9.62 -2.03
C LEU A 277 16.18 -8.86 -2.82
N CYS A 278 17.28 -8.46 -2.17
CA CYS A 278 18.37 -7.73 -2.83
C CYS A 278 19.12 -8.53 -3.90
N ALA A 279 18.97 -9.85 -3.94
CA ALA A 279 19.52 -10.67 -5.01
C ALA A 279 18.70 -10.60 -6.31
N LEU A 280 17.48 -10.04 -6.26
CA LEU A 280 16.58 -9.96 -7.41
C LEU A 280 16.94 -8.79 -8.35
N PRO A 281 16.77 -8.96 -9.68
CA PRO A 281 17.06 -7.92 -10.66
C PRO A 281 16.30 -6.61 -10.42
N GLY A 282 17.04 -5.52 -10.16
CA GLY A 282 16.46 -4.19 -9.96
C GLY A 282 15.96 -3.93 -8.54
N VAL A 283 16.23 -4.84 -7.59
CA VAL A 283 15.85 -4.69 -6.17
C VAL A 283 17.07 -4.27 -5.36
N GLY A 284 17.21 -2.96 -5.14
CA GLY A 284 18.21 -2.41 -4.20
C GLY A 284 17.71 -2.38 -2.76
N ALA A 285 18.56 -1.94 -1.83
CA ALA A 285 18.25 -1.83 -0.39
C ALA A 285 16.89 -1.17 -0.12
N LYS A 286 16.63 0.01 -0.71
CA LYS A 286 15.36 0.73 -0.55
C LYS A 286 14.15 -0.09 -0.97
N VAL A 287 14.21 -0.73 -2.15
CA VAL A 287 13.09 -1.53 -2.66
C VAL A 287 12.88 -2.75 -1.76
N ALA A 288 13.95 -3.44 -1.37
CA ALA A 288 13.87 -4.57 -0.45
C ALA A 288 13.26 -4.16 0.89
N ASP A 289 13.70 -3.04 1.48
CA ASP A 289 13.16 -2.53 2.74
C ASP A 289 11.69 -2.12 2.61
N CYS A 290 11.25 -1.54 1.48
CA CYS A 290 9.83 -1.27 1.24
C CYS A 290 9.00 -2.56 1.25
N VAL A 291 9.48 -3.60 0.55
CA VAL A 291 8.78 -4.89 0.47
C VAL A 291 8.77 -5.60 1.84
N CYS A 292 9.88 -5.55 2.57
CA CYS A 292 9.99 -6.04 3.94
C CYS A 292 8.92 -5.41 4.86
N LEU A 293 8.84 -4.07 4.84
CA LEU A 293 7.91 -3.31 5.67
C LEU A 293 6.44 -3.53 5.28
N LEU A 294 6.14 -3.50 3.97
CA LEU A 294 4.78 -3.39 3.47
C LEU A 294 4.13 -4.71 3.07
N SER A 295 4.86 -5.83 3.11
CA SER A 295 4.30 -7.14 2.71
C SER A 295 4.88 -8.37 3.44
N LEU A 296 6.05 -8.24 4.08
CA LEU A 296 6.75 -9.36 4.72
C LEU A 296 6.80 -9.28 6.25
N ASP A 297 5.94 -8.46 6.86
CA ASP A 297 5.77 -8.36 8.31
C ASP A 297 7.05 -7.93 9.07
N LYS A 298 7.93 -7.14 8.43
CA LYS A 298 9.16 -6.60 9.05
C LYS A 298 8.96 -5.15 9.48
N ALA A 299 8.25 -4.94 10.58
CA ALA A 299 7.91 -3.60 11.06
C ALA A 299 9.14 -2.75 11.44
N GLU A 300 10.30 -3.36 11.62
CA GLU A 300 11.60 -2.74 11.88
C GLU A 300 12.32 -2.24 10.61
N ALA A 301 11.85 -2.62 9.42
CA ALA A 301 12.48 -2.21 8.16
C ALA A 301 12.24 -0.71 7.90
N VAL A 302 13.32 0.04 7.67
CA VAL A 302 13.28 1.50 7.44
C VAL A 302 13.79 1.80 6.03
N PRO A 303 12.91 1.91 5.02
CA PRO A 303 13.29 2.31 3.67
C PRO A 303 13.90 3.73 3.63
N VAL A 304 15.21 3.85 3.42
CA VAL A 304 15.89 5.15 3.28
C VAL A 304 15.97 5.57 1.81
N ASP A 305 15.24 6.61 1.43
CA ASP A 305 15.43 7.28 0.15
C ASP A 305 16.08 8.65 0.33
N THR A 306 16.13 9.45 -0.73
CA THR A 306 16.65 10.80 -0.65
C THR A 306 15.83 11.67 0.31
N HIS A 307 14.50 11.54 0.38
CA HIS A 307 13.68 12.37 1.28
C HIS A 307 13.97 12.03 2.75
N VAL A 308 13.98 10.75 3.10
CA VAL A 308 14.33 10.27 4.45
C VAL A 308 15.74 10.71 4.84
N TRP A 309 16.69 10.61 3.90
CA TRP A 309 18.05 11.10 4.11
C TRP A 309 18.11 12.61 4.43
N HIS A 310 17.33 13.44 3.72
CA HIS A 310 17.25 14.87 4.02
C HIS A 310 16.62 15.14 5.39
N ILE A 311 15.56 14.40 5.77
CA ILE A 311 14.91 14.52 7.08
C ILE A 311 15.91 14.18 8.19
N ALA A 312 16.59 13.02 8.09
CA ALA A 312 17.60 12.58 9.06
C ALA A 312 18.68 13.66 9.28
N ARG A 313 19.21 14.24 8.20
CA ARG A 313 20.24 15.28 8.28
C ARG A 313 19.73 16.60 8.84
N GLN A 314 18.60 17.09 8.35
CA GLN A 314 18.12 18.44 8.67
C GLN A 314 17.41 18.56 10.01
N ARG A 315 16.87 17.45 10.52
CA ARG A 315 16.01 17.47 11.71
C ARG A 315 16.59 16.71 12.89
N TYR A 316 17.33 15.64 12.64
CA TYR A 316 17.94 14.83 13.69
C TYR A 316 19.45 15.08 13.84
N GLY A 317 20.03 15.98 13.03
CA GLY A 317 21.45 16.32 13.11
C GLY A 317 22.37 15.13 12.84
N VAL A 318 21.85 14.10 12.17
CA VAL A 318 22.55 12.83 11.96
C VAL A 318 23.76 13.08 11.06
N ALA A 319 24.96 13.04 11.65
CA ALA A 319 26.25 13.18 10.97
C ALA A 319 26.63 11.96 10.10
N LEU A 320 25.71 11.01 9.94
CA LEU A 320 25.89 9.69 9.31
C LEU A 320 25.76 9.75 7.77
N GLY A 321 26.12 10.86 7.15
CA GLY A 321 25.93 11.05 5.72
C GLY A 321 26.92 12.03 5.11
N GLY A 322 27.72 11.53 4.17
CA GLY A 322 28.54 12.38 3.29
C GLY A 322 27.69 13.27 2.38
N LYS A 323 28.23 13.73 1.25
CA LYS A 323 27.48 14.55 0.29
C LYS A 323 26.41 13.76 -0.50
N SER A 324 26.30 12.45 -0.30
CA SER A 324 25.39 11.55 -1.03
C SER A 324 24.94 10.37 -0.15
N LEU A 325 23.83 9.73 -0.55
CA LEU A 325 23.31 8.52 0.09
C LEU A 325 24.11 7.28 -0.34
N THR A 326 25.17 6.97 0.40
CA THR A 326 25.99 5.76 0.21
C THR A 326 25.36 4.54 0.91
N PRO A 327 25.78 3.29 0.61
CA PRO A 327 25.29 2.11 1.32
C PRO A 327 25.53 2.17 2.84
N ARG A 328 26.65 2.74 3.26
CA ARG A 328 26.97 2.96 4.69
C ARG A 328 26.00 3.96 5.32
N ALA A 329 25.79 5.12 4.67
CA ALA A 329 24.86 6.13 5.16
C ALA A 329 23.42 5.58 5.24
N TYR A 330 23.01 4.78 4.24
CA TYR A 330 21.73 4.08 4.26
C TYR A 330 21.57 3.21 5.53
N GLN A 331 22.58 2.40 5.84
CA GLN A 331 22.55 1.52 6.99
C GLN A 331 22.53 2.31 8.31
N GLU A 332 23.44 3.27 8.47
CA GLU A 332 23.55 4.09 9.69
C GLU A 332 22.25 4.86 9.99
N ILE A 333 21.56 5.38 8.97
CA ILE A 333 20.26 6.05 9.14
C ILE A 333 19.17 5.06 9.55
N GLY A 334 19.14 3.88 8.93
CA GLY A 334 18.19 2.84 9.30
C GLY A 334 18.39 2.37 10.74
N ASP A 335 19.64 2.17 11.16
CA ASP A 335 19.99 1.76 12.52
C ASP A 335 19.60 2.85 13.54
N PHE A 336 19.90 4.11 13.24
CA PHE A 336 19.48 5.25 14.06
C PHE A 336 17.95 5.26 14.32
N PHE A 337 17.13 5.12 13.28
CA PHE A 337 15.67 5.14 13.45
C PHE A 337 15.14 3.87 14.16
N ARG A 338 15.79 2.71 13.98
CA ARG A 338 15.48 1.50 14.74
C ARG A 338 15.80 1.65 16.23
N GLU A 339 16.92 2.28 16.57
CA GLU A 339 17.28 2.59 17.95
C GLU A 339 16.31 3.59 18.58
N LEU A 340 15.88 4.60 17.81
CA LEU A 340 14.98 5.65 18.28
C LEU A 340 13.54 5.16 18.50
N TRP A 341 12.96 4.45 17.52
CA TRP A 341 11.54 4.07 17.53
C TRP A 341 11.27 2.60 17.83
N GLY A 342 12.32 1.80 18.00
CA GLY A 342 12.24 0.41 18.41
C GLY A 342 11.73 -0.55 17.33
N PRO A 343 11.09 -1.68 17.73
CA PRO A 343 10.74 -2.78 16.83
C PRO A 343 9.75 -2.44 15.70
N ARG A 344 9.08 -1.28 15.77
CA ARG A 344 8.14 -0.80 14.72
C ARG A 344 8.61 0.50 14.07
N ALA A 345 9.92 0.73 13.97
CA ALA A 345 10.49 1.94 13.40
C ALA A 345 10.01 2.24 11.96
N GLY A 346 9.78 1.21 11.14
CA GLY A 346 9.23 1.41 9.80
C GLY A 346 7.80 1.96 9.80
N TRP A 347 7.02 1.68 10.85
CA TRP A 347 5.70 2.27 11.02
C TRP A 347 5.78 3.72 11.47
N ALA A 348 6.68 4.04 12.40
CA ALA A 348 6.93 5.44 12.77
C ALA A 348 7.38 6.27 11.56
N GLN A 349 8.22 5.70 10.69
CA GLN A 349 8.66 6.35 9.46
C GLN A 349 7.51 6.62 8.45
N ALA A 350 6.44 5.83 8.49
CA ALA A 350 5.31 6.02 7.58
C ALA A 350 4.45 7.24 7.94
N VAL A 351 4.54 7.69 9.20
CA VAL A 351 3.98 8.95 9.72
C VAL A 351 4.90 10.10 9.34
#